data_AF-A0A920EAX0-F1
#
_entry.id   AF-A0A920EAX0-F1
#
_cell.length_a   1.000
_cell.length_b   1.000
_cell.length_c   1.000
_cell.angle_alpha   90.00
_cell.angle_beta   90.00
_cell.angle_gamma   90.00
#
_symmetry.space_group_name_H-M   'P 1'
#
loop_
_entity.id
_entity.type
_entity.pdbx_description
1 polymer ?
#
loop_
_entity_poly.entity_id
_entity_poly.type
_entity_poly.pdbx_seq_one_letter_code
_entity_poly.pdbx_strand_id
1 'polypeptide(L)'
;MWRGRKIHVQPKPSSTGGPVIAYGGGSKAAAQRSTPRDDVFPQTTDPMMAVFYDEEAKRVGNPPGLTIGPSKGAPTTVFLAESLDKGWEQYGPYMLHDAVSYREWMGASNNSASLSQASSVSELREEEGPYRIVTPQQAVELIKAYKPCRFNLCVVGFRQIWHGLHFH
;
A
#
# COMPACT_ATOMS: atom_id res chain seq x y z
N MET A 1 -23.88 -10.39 -16.92
CA MET A 1 -24.53 -11.20 -15.86
C MET A 1 -24.24 -12.68 -16.08
N TRP A 2 -23.79 -13.36 -15.03
CA TRP A 2 -23.60 -14.81 -15.02
C TRP A 2 -24.97 -15.51 -14.97
N ARG A 3 -25.32 -16.31 -15.99
CA ARG A 3 -26.64 -16.98 -16.12
C ARG A 3 -26.65 -18.39 -15.54
N GLY A 4 -25.94 -18.65 -14.43
CA GLY A 4 -25.92 -19.96 -13.75
C GLY A 4 -25.35 -21.12 -14.57
N ARG A 5 -24.67 -20.86 -15.69
CA ARG A 5 -24.00 -21.89 -16.50
C ARG A 5 -22.90 -22.55 -15.66
N LYS A 6 -22.62 -23.84 -15.84
CA LYS A 6 -21.42 -24.45 -15.25
C LYS A 6 -20.37 -24.56 -16.36
N ILE A 7 -19.16 -24.07 -16.09
CA ILE A 7 -18.03 -24.20 -17.01
C ILE A 7 -16.92 -25.00 -16.33
N HIS A 8 -16.22 -25.81 -17.12
CA HIS A 8 -15.07 -26.58 -16.66
C HIS A 8 -13.81 -25.75 -16.91
N VAL A 9 -13.09 -25.39 -15.85
CA VAL A 9 -11.86 -24.58 -15.95
C VAL A 9 -10.65 -25.51 -15.99
N GLN A 10 -9.79 -25.32 -16.98
CA GLN A 10 -8.50 -26.00 -17.14
C GLN A 10 -7.39 -24.99 -17.45
N PRO A 11 -6.14 -25.23 -16.98
CA PRO A 11 -5.73 -26.36 -16.15
C PRO A 11 -6.26 -26.25 -14.70
N LYS A 12 -6.29 -27.37 -13.98
CA LYS A 12 -6.57 -27.35 -12.54
C LYS A 12 -5.48 -26.53 -11.82
N PRO A 13 -5.81 -25.83 -10.71
CA PRO A 13 -4.81 -25.19 -9.88
C PRO A 13 -3.73 -26.19 -9.46
N SER A 14 -2.46 -25.76 -9.50
CA SER A 14 -1.33 -26.61 -9.12
C SER A 14 -1.31 -26.93 -7.61
N SER A 15 -1.97 -26.11 -6.78
CA SER A 15 -2.11 -26.31 -5.34
C SER A 15 -3.48 -26.89 -4.97
N THR A 16 -3.47 -27.85 -4.04
CA THR A 16 -4.70 -28.43 -3.49
C THR A 16 -5.51 -27.34 -2.76
N GLY A 17 -6.73 -27.08 -3.22
CA GLY A 17 -7.61 -26.06 -2.65
C GLY A 17 -7.45 -24.65 -3.23
N GLY A 18 -6.61 -24.48 -4.27
CA GLY A 18 -6.38 -23.19 -4.93
C GLY A 18 -5.17 -22.42 -4.38
N PRO A 19 -4.79 -21.30 -5.01
CA PRO A 19 -3.74 -20.44 -4.50
C PRO A 19 -4.18 -19.75 -3.20
N VAL A 20 -3.22 -19.35 -2.37
CA VAL A 20 -3.48 -18.40 -1.29
C VAL A 20 -3.89 -17.07 -1.92
N ILE A 21 -4.98 -16.48 -1.42
CA ILE A 21 -5.46 -15.17 -1.86
C ILE A 21 -5.05 -14.16 -0.80
N ALA A 22 -4.53 -13.00 -1.23
CA ALA A 22 -4.33 -11.87 -0.35
C ALA A 22 -5.50 -10.90 -0.50
N TYR A 23 -6.09 -10.48 0.62
CA TYR A 23 -7.22 -9.56 0.63
C TYR A 23 -6.80 -8.20 1.18
N GLY A 24 -7.02 -7.16 0.37
CA GLY A 24 -6.75 -5.77 0.75
C GLY A 24 -8.02 -4.99 1.02
N GLY A 25 -8.02 -4.17 2.08
CA GLY A 25 -9.12 -3.24 2.33
C GLY A 25 -9.06 -2.57 3.70
N GLY A 26 -9.31 -1.26 3.73
CA GLY A 26 -9.26 -0.43 4.94
C GLY A 26 -10.62 -0.11 5.57
N SER A 27 -11.62 -1.00 5.42
CA SER A 27 -12.95 -0.79 5.99
C SER A 27 -13.50 -2.06 6.63
N LYS A 28 -14.42 -1.90 7.60
CA LYS A 28 -15.14 -3.04 8.21
C LYS A 28 -15.87 -3.89 7.18
N ALA A 29 -16.49 -3.27 6.18
CA ALA A 29 -17.16 -3.99 5.09
C ALA A 29 -16.18 -4.80 4.23
N ALA A 30 -14.93 -4.34 4.07
CA ALA A 30 -13.88 -5.13 3.43
C ALA A 30 -13.47 -6.31 4.31
N ALA A 31 -13.32 -6.11 5.62
CA ALA A 31 -13.02 -7.20 6.55
C ALA A 31 -14.07 -8.32 6.50
N GLN A 32 -15.35 -7.94 6.48
CA GLN A 32 -16.48 -8.89 6.37
C GLN A 32 -16.55 -9.65 5.04
N ARG A 33 -15.84 -9.19 4.00
CA ARG A 33 -15.77 -9.88 2.70
C ARG A 33 -14.54 -10.79 2.59
N SER A 34 -13.57 -10.66 3.49
CA SER A 34 -12.40 -11.53 3.48
C SER A 34 -12.81 -12.97 3.72
N THR A 35 -12.12 -13.89 3.06
CA THR A 35 -12.37 -15.31 3.25
C THR A 35 -11.47 -15.88 4.34
N PRO A 36 -11.87 -16.99 4.96
CA PRO A 36 -11.08 -17.72 5.96
C PRO A 36 -9.63 -18.05 5.61
N ARG A 37 -9.30 -18.08 4.32
CA ARG A 37 -7.98 -18.48 3.81
C ARG A 37 -7.16 -17.30 3.29
N ASP A 38 -7.66 -16.08 3.49
CA ASP A 38 -7.02 -14.90 2.96
C ASP A 38 -5.96 -14.37 3.93
N ASP A 39 -4.77 -14.08 3.42
CA ASP A 39 -3.84 -13.19 4.13
C ASP A 39 -4.35 -11.75 3.99
N VAL A 40 -4.39 -11.01 5.09
CA VAL A 40 -5.06 -9.71 5.12
C VAL A 40 -4.06 -8.57 5.21
N PHE A 41 -4.21 -7.60 4.30
CA PHE A 41 -3.36 -6.41 4.21
C PHE A 41 -4.20 -5.12 4.22
N PRO A 42 -4.56 -4.60 5.41
CA PRO A 42 -5.29 -3.34 5.51
C PRO A 42 -4.49 -2.21 4.86
N GLN A 43 -5.13 -1.42 4.00
CA GLN A 43 -4.51 -0.28 3.31
C GLN A 43 -4.63 1.02 4.12
N THR A 44 -4.85 0.90 5.42
CA THR A 44 -5.05 2.00 6.37
C THR A 44 -4.23 1.72 7.63
N THR A 45 -3.94 2.77 8.40
CA THR A 45 -3.24 2.69 9.69
C THR A 45 -4.21 2.52 10.87
N ASP A 46 -5.51 2.35 10.61
CA ASP A 46 -6.52 2.15 11.65
C ASP A 46 -6.27 0.83 12.42
N PRO A 47 -5.94 0.89 13.72
CA PRO A 47 -5.68 -0.31 14.53
C PRO A 47 -6.92 -1.20 14.67
N MET A 48 -8.13 -0.67 14.47
CA MET A 48 -9.37 -1.45 14.54
C MET A 48 -9.51 -2.46 13.39
N MET A 49 -8.70 -2.34 12.33
CA MET A 49 -8.75 -3.30 11.22
C MET A 49 -8.47 -4.72 11.70
N ALA A 50 -7.41 -4.92 12.49
CA ALA A 50 -7.09 -6.25 13.04
C ALA A 50 -8.28 -6.83 13.83
N VAL A 51 -8.95 -6.00 14.63
CA VAL A 51 -10.15 -6.40 15.39
C VAL A 51 -11.28 -6.84 14.46
N PHE A 52 -11.57 -6.07 13.40
CA PHE A 52 -12.65 -6.44 12.47
C PHE A 52 -12.37 -7.72 11.69
N TYR A 53 -11.11 -7.97 11.31
CA TYR A 53 -10.73 -9.23 10.66
C TYR A 53 -10.81 -10.41 11.63
N ASP A 54 -10.36 -10.24 12.87
CA ASP A 54 -10.45 -11.28 13.91
C ASP A 54 -11.89 -11.62 14.29
N GLU A 55 -12.75 -10.60 14.42
CA GLU A 55 -14.19 -10.77 14.68
C GLU A 55 -14.87 -11.53 13.53
N GLU A 56 -14.55 -11.18 12.29
CA GLU A 56 -15.10 -11.86 11.13
C GLU A 56 -14.62 -13.31 11.07
N ALA A 57 -13.32 -13.56 11.24
CA ALA A 57 -12.74 -14.90 11.28
C ALA A 57 -13.45 -15.79 12.31
N LYS A 58 -13.67 -15.27 13.53
CA LYS A 58 -14.45 -15.96 14.57
C LYS A 58 -15.89 -16.23 14.14
N ARG A 59 -16.56 -15.23 13.55
CA ARG A 59 -17.96 -15.34 13.09
C ARG A 59 -18.13 -16.45 12.05
N VAL A 60 -17.17 -16.64 11.16
CA VAL A 60 -17.20 -17.68 10.12
C VAL A 60 -16.56 -19.01 10.56
N GLY A 61 -16.19 -19.14 11.83
CA GLY A 61 -15.69 -20.38 12.43
C GLY A 61 -14.23 -20.72 12.09
N ASN A 62 -13.38 -19.70 11.90
CA ASN A 62 -11.98 -19.87 11.54
C ASN A 62 -11.03 -19.28 12.58
N PRO A 63 -9.78 -19.79 12.67
CA PRO A 63 -8.77 -19.18 13.51
C PRO A 63 -8.45 -17.75 13.00
N PRO A 64 -8.16 -16.80 13.89
CA PRO A 64 -7.61 -15.50 13.51
C PRO A 64 -6.38 -15.67 12.60
N GLY A 65 -6.40 -15.01 11.46
CA GLY A 65 -5.35 -15.07 10.44
C GLY A 65 -4.25 -14.03 10.65
N LEU A 66 -3.34 -13.97 9.69
CA LEU A 66 -2.30 -12.95 9.66
C LEU A 66 -2.87 -11.63 9.12
N THR A 67 -2.97 -10.62 9.97
CA THR A 67 -3.29 -9.24 9.57
C THR A 67 -2.02 -8.39 9.63
N ILE A 68 -1.56 -7.89 8.48
CA ILE A 68 -0.38 -7.03 8.38
C ILE A 68 -0.77 -5.70 7.74
N GLY A 69 -0.84 -4.64 8.54
CA GLY A 69 -1.10 -3.28 8.08
C GLY A 69 0.14 -2.38 8.17
N PRO A 70 0.11 -1.22 7.50
CA PRO A 70 1.15 -0.20 7.64
C PRO A 70 1.15 0.35 9.07
N SER A 71 2.34 0.54 9.64
CA SER A 71 2.49 1.25 10.91
C SER A 71 2.12 2.73 10.76
N LYS A 72 1.51 3.32 11.80
CA LYS A 72 1.17 4.74 11.80
C LYS A 72 2.43 5.60 11.62
N GLY A 73 2.37 6.56 10.68
CA GLY A 73 3.48 7.44 10.36
C GLY A 73 4.62 6.79 9.58
N ALA A 74 4.50 5.52 9.19
CA ALA A 74 5.44 4.89 8.27
C ALA A 74 5.17 5.43 6.85
N PRO A 75 6.21 5.79 6.08
CA PRO A 75 6.00 6.20 4.69
C PRO A 75 5.47 5.03 3.87
N THR A 76 4.67 5.29 2.83
CA THR A 76 4.23 4.23 1.90
C THR A 76 5.04 4.23 0.61
N THR A 77 5.59 5.40 0.23
CA THR A 77 6.44 5.61 -0.94
C THR A 77 7.73 6.30 -0.52
N VAL A 78 8.86 5.64 -0.76
CA VAL A 78 10.20 6.17 -0.41
C VAL A 78 11.13 6.12 -1.61
N PHE A 79 11.72 7.26 -1.96
CA PHE A 79 12.82 7.36 -2.94
C PHE A 79 14.14 7.57 -2.22
N LEU A 80 15.21 6.97 -2.75
CA LEU A 80 16.57 7.17 -2.23
C LEU A 80 17.33 8.17 -3.10
N ALA A 81 17.95 9.16 -2.47
CA ALA A 81 18.80 10.13 -3.14
C ALA A 81 20.06 10.41 -2.30
N GLU A 82 21.22 10.55 -2.97
CA GLU A 82 22.46 10.97 -2.30
C GLU A 82 22.39 12.43 -1.83
N SER A 83 21.73 13.29 -2.63
CA SER A 83 21.42 14.66 -2.30
C SER A 83 19.91 14.82 -2.23
N LEU A 84 19.41 15.20 -1.05
CA LEU A 84 17.98 15.41 -0.85
C LEU A 84 17.45 16.52 -1.76
N ASP A 85 18.18 17.62 -1.92
CA ASP A 85 17.72 18.74 -2.75
C ASP A 85 17.60 18.34 -4.21
N LYS A 86 18.59 17.63 -4.77
CA LYS A 86 18.50 17.09 -6.14
C LYS A 86 17.37 16.07 -6.27
N GLY A 87 17.17 15.24 -5.24
CA GLY A 87 16.07 14.28 -5.20
C GLY A 87 14.71 14.96 -5.25
N TRP A 88 14.49 16.00 -4.45
CA TRP A 88 13.25 16.77 -4.42
C TRP A 88 13.03 17.60 -5.68
N GLU A 89 14.09 18.17 -6.25
CA GLU A 89 14.03 18.86 -7.54
C GLU A 89 13.58 17.91 -8.65
N GLN A 90 14.12 16.69 -8.68
CA GLN A 90 13.84 15.72 -9.74
C GLN A 90 12.52 14.97 -9.54
N TYR A 91 12.27 14.43 -8.34
CA TYR A 91 11.15 13.51 -8.07
C TYR A 91 9.96 14.16 -7.39
N GLY A 92 10.16 15.29 -6.71
CA GLY A 92 9.11 16.01 -5.98
C GLY A 92 7.88 16.31 -6.84
N PRO A 93 8.01 16.85 -8.07
CA PRO A 93 6.86 17.13 -8.93
C PRO A 93 6.04 15.88 -9.28
N TYR A 94 6.68 14.72 -9.49
CA TYR A 94 6.00 13.47 -9.81
C TYR A 94 5.31 12.87 -8.58
N MET A 95 5.95 12.93 -7.41
CA MET A 95 5.36 12.49 -6.15
C MET A 95 4.15 13.34 -5.78
N LEU A 96 4.22 14.66 -6.01
CA LEU A 96 3.09 15.56 -5.81
C LEU A 96 1.94 15.25 -6.76
N HIS A 97 2.23 14.97 -8.04
CA HIS A 97 1.21 14.58 -9.00
C HIS A 97 0.47 13.31 -8.54
N ASP A 98 1.20 12.27 -8.15
CA ASP A 98 0.62 11.03 -7.62
C ASP A 98 -0.23 11.28 -6.36
N ALA A 99 0.30 12.04 -5.40
CA ALA A 99 -0.42 12.39 -4.17
C ALA A 99 -1.75 13.13 -4.43
N VAL A 100 -1.73 14.14 -5.32
CA VAL A 100 -2.91 14.92 -5.66
C VAL A 100 -3.92 14.07 -6.45
N SER A 101 -3.48 13.35 -7.48
CA SER A 101 -4.35 12.50 -8.29
C SER A 101 -4.97 11.35 -7.47
N TYR A 102 -4.20 10.75 -6.56
CA TYR A 102 -4.70 9.72 -5.66
C TYR A 102 -5.74 10.27 -4.68
N ARG A 103 -5.51 11.46 -4.12
CA ARG A 103 -6.47 12.16 -3.25
C ARG A 103 -7.78 12.45 -3.98
N GLU A 104 -7.71 12.97 -5.20
CA GLU A 104 -8.88 13.27 -6.03
C GLU A 104 -9.68 12.01 -6.37
N TRP A 105 -8.99 10.93 -6.75
CA TRP A 105 -9.63 9.65 -7.09
C TRP A 105 -10.40 9.04 -5.90
N MET A 106 -9.81 9.09 -4.71
CA MET A 106 -10.38 8.44 -3.52
C MET A 106 -11.50 9.26 -2.84
N GLY A 107 -11.56 10.57 -3.07
CA GLY A 107 -12.59 11.45 -2.52
C GLY A 107 -12.49 11.69 -1.01
N ALA A 108 -13.53 12.31 -0.44
CA ALA A 108 -13.51 12.87 0.93
C ALA A 108 -13.48 11.83 2.07
N SER A 109 -13.82 10.58 1.80
CA SER A 109 -13.83 9.49 2.80
C SER A 109 -12.54 8.66 2.79
N ASN A 110 -11.48 9.15 2.14
CA ASN A 110 -10.21 8.45 2.03
C ASN A 110 -9.53 8.31 3.41
N ASN A 111 -9.29 7.07 3.83
CA ASN A 111 -8.53 6.72 5.04
C ASN A 111 -7.25 5.93 4.72
N SER A 112 -6.79 5.99 3.48
CA SER A 112 -5.59 5.30 3.00
C SER A 112 -4.35 5.75 3.77
N ALA A 113 -3.48 4.80 4.07
CA ALA A 113 -2.17 5.10 4.64
C ALA A 113 -1.29 5.96 3.71
N SER A 114 -1.59 5.99 2.40
CA SER A 114 -0.89 6.80 1.39
C SER A 114 -1.49 8.19 1.19
N LEU A 115 -2.49 8.60 1.97
CA LEU A 115 -3.11 9.92 1.83
C LEU A 115 -2.15 11.02 2.27
N SER A 116 -1.82 11.92 1.35
CA SER A 116 -1.14 13.20 1.61
C SER A 116 -2.12 14.36 1.37
N GLN A 117 -1.96 15.44 2.13
CA GLN A 117 -2.73 16.68 1.95
C GLN A 117 -1.93 17.78 1.26
N ALA A 118 -0.63 17.55 1.03
CA ALA A 118 0.24 18.49 0.37
C ALA A 118 -0.30 18.86 -1.02
N SER A 119 -0.24 20.15 -1.31
CA SER A 119 -0.60 20.73 -2.61
C SER A 119 0.60 21.42 -3.28
N SER A 120 1.78 21.35 -2.65
CA SER A 120 3.05 21.79 -3.20
C SER A 120 4.18 20.82 -2.83
N VAL A 121 5.28 20.86 -3.58
CA VAL A 121 6.46 20.01 -3.31
C VAL A 121 7.08 20.33 -1.95
N SER A 122 7.08 21.62 -1.57
CA SER A 122 7.57 22.05 -0.26
C SER A 122 6.72 21.46 0.87
N GLU A 123 5.39 21.52 0.76
CA GLU A 123 4.50 20.88 1.73
C GLU A 123 4.71 19.36 1.78
N LEU A 124 4.91 18.71 0.63
CA LEU A 124 5.14 17.26 0.56
C LEU A 124 6.47 16.88 1.24
N ARG A 125 7.47 17.76 1.20
CA ARG A 125 8.75 17.61 1.89
C ARG A 125 8.62 17.83 3.40
N GLU A 126 7.81 18.80 3.82
CA GLU A 126 7.64 19.18 5.21
C GLU A 126 6.68 18.26 5.99
N GLU A 127 5.70 17.66 5.32
CA GLU A 127 4.69 16.82 6.00
C GLU A 127 5.28 15.55 6.64
N GLU A 128 6.49 15.15 6.24
CA GLU A 128 7.13 13.88 6.61
C GLU A 128 6.14 12.70 6.52
N GLY A 129 5.29 12.72 5.49
CA GLY A 129 4.11 11.89 5.38
C GLY A 129 4.36 10.57 4.64
N PRO A 130 3.37 10.10 3.85
CA PRO A 130 3.51 8.85 3.09
C PRO A 130 4.59 8.91 2.01
N TYR A 131 4.89 10.09 1.47
CA TYR A 131 5.86 10.31 0.40
C TYR A 131 7.16 10.88 0.98
N ARG A 132 8.28 10.16 0.85
CA ARG A 132 9.57 10.63 1.37
C ARG A 132 10.70 10.43 0.37
N ILE A 133 11.62 11.39 0.34
CA ILE A 133 12.93 11.24 -0.29
C ILE A 133 13.95 11.24 0.84
N VAL A 134 14.76 10.19 0.90
CA VAL A 134 15.69 9.96 2.01
C VAL A 134 17.08 9.59 1.50
N THR A 135 18.09 9.79 2.32
CA THR A 135 19.43 9.25 2.07
C THR A 135 19.47 7.75 2.37
N PRO A 136 20.46 7.00 1.86
CA PRO A 136 20.63 5.59 2.20
C PRO A 136 20.74 5.33 3.71
N GLN A 137 21.37 6.23 4.46
CA GLN A 137 21.49 6.13 5.92
C GLN A 137 20.13 6.31 6.60
N GLN A 138 19.36 7.31 6.19
CA GLN A 138 18.00 7.55 6.68
C GLN A 138 17.06 6.38 6.33
N ALA A 139 17.22 5.76 5.16
CA ALA A 139 16.44 4.57 4.79
C ALA A 139 16.67 3.40 5.78
N VAL A 140 17.90 3.19 6.23
CA VAL A 140 18.22 2.17 7.24
C VAL A 140 17.56 2.50 8.58
N GLU A 141 17.52 3.77 8.98
CA GLU A 141 16.83 4.22 10.19
C GLU A 141 15.33 3.97 10.11
N LEU A 142 14.69 4.30 8.99
CA LEU A 142 13.27 4.02 8.75
C LEU A 142 12.97 2.52 8.83
N ILE A 143 13.81 1.69 8.21
CA ILE A 143 13.67 0.23 8.27
C ILE A 143 13.76 -0.27 9.71
N LYS A 144 14.62 0.31 10.55
CA LYS A 144 14.73 -0.06 11.97
C LYS A 144 13.52 0.42 12.78
N ALA A 145 13.04 1.64 12.52
CA ALA A 145 11.95 2.26 13.27
C ALA A 145 10.60 1.56 13.07
N TYR A 146 10.32 1.09 11.85
CA TYR A 146 8.99 0.60 11.48
C TYR A 146 8.91 -0.92 11.26
N LYS A 147 9.79 -1.75 11.85
CA LYS A 147 9.68 -3.23 11.69
C LYS A 147 8.41 -3.79 12.39
N PRO A 148 7.69 -4.76 11.78
CA PRO A 148 7.95 -5.40 10.48
C PRO A 148 7.12 -4.78 9.34
N CYS A 149 7.41 -3.56 8.89
CA CYS A 149 6.72 -2.95 7.74
C CYS A 149 7.35 -3.38 6.41
N ARG A 150 6.52 -3.91 5.52
CA ARG A 150 6.81 -4.00 4.08
C ARG A 150 6.40 -2.67 3.44
N PHE A 151 7.35 -1.77 3.28
CA PHE A 151 7.18 -0.59 2.42
C PHE A 151 6.97 -1.04 0.97
N ASN A 152 6.19 -0.30 0.18
CA ASN A 152 6.42 -0.27 -1.27
C ASN A 152 7.71 0.53 -1.47
N LEU A 153 8.85 -0.09 -1.14
CA LEU A 153 10.15 0.51 -1.34
C LEU A 153 10.45 0.47 -2.83
N CYS A 154 10.02 1.51 -3.54
CA CYS A 154 10.56 1.80 -4.85
C CYS A 154 12.00 2.31 -4.65
N VAL A 155 12.96 1.39 -4.58
CA VAL A 155 14.38 1.73 -4.72
C VAL A 155 14.59 2.17 -6.18
N VAL A 156 14.31 3.44 -6.49
CA VAL A 156 14.76 4.03 -7.76
C VAL A 156 16.21 4.42 -7.58
N GLY A 157 17.08 3.41 -7.60
CA GLY A 157 18.52 3.57 -7.63
C GLY A 157 18.94 4.18 -8.97
N PHE A 158 19.95 5.05 -8.93
CA PHE A 158 20.45 5.83 -10.04
C PHE A 158 21.05 4.95 -11.17
N ARG A 159 20.21 4.40 -12.06
CA ARG A 159 20.46 4.16 -13.49
C ARG A 159 19.22 3.54 -14.16
N GLN A 160 18.65 4.24 -15.15
CA GLN A 160 17.75 3.73 -16.20
C GLN A 160 16.47 3.00 -15.77
N ILE A 161 15.35 3.71 -15.58
CA ILE A 161 14.01 3.08 -15.75
C ILE A 161 13.03 3.94 -16.59
N TRP A 162 13.21 5.26 -16.73
CA TRP A 162 12.16 6.12 -17.33
C TRP A 162 12.37 6.53 -18.80
N HIS A 163 13.01 5.70 -19.63
CA HIS A 163 12.97 5.91 -21.10
C HIS A 163 11.69 5.34 -21.76
N GLY A 164 10.72 4.86 -20.98
CA GLY A 164 9.58 4.08 -21.50
C GLY A 164 8.20 4.75 -21.49
N LEU A 165 8.03 6.00 -21.04
CA LEU A 165 6.72 6.65 -20.96
C LEU A 165 6.70 7.99 -21.70
N HIS A 166 6.85 7.90 -23.02
CA HIS A 166 6.30 8.92 -23.91
C HIS A 166 4.82 8.57 -24.13
N PHE A 167 3.94 9.35 -23.51
CA PHE A 167 2.55 9.42 -23.95
C PHE A 167 2.54 10.22 -25.27
N HIS A 168 2.19 9.54 -26.36
CA HIS A 168 1.81 10.15 -27.62
C HIS A 168 0.37 10.68 -27.56
#